data_AF-A0A1S9DBV2-F1
#
_entry.id   AF-A0A1S9DBV2-F1
#
_cell.length_a   1.000
_cell.length_b   1.000
_cell.length_c   1.000
_cell.angle_alpha   90.00
_cell.angle_beta   90.00
_cell.angle_gamma   90.00
#
_symmetry.space_group_name_H-M   'P 1'
#
loop_
_entity.id
_entity.type
_entity.pdbx_description
1 polymer ?
#
loop_
_entity_poly.entity_id
_entity_poly.type
_entity_poly.pdbx_seq_one_letter_code
_entity_poly.pdbx_strand_id
1 'polypeptide(L)'
;MNGLFPADLAVYLFLTPFVLYVYWSHRWVGWMPWTNLLVFCIVRIVGGATGVKDSTSIAANVISGIGMSPLLLAIDGLLHEARYYRHPEHSVLLSRIVIVAITGLMGAGLGLSIGGSLQVYQGKGTSSDLLHWKVGSGLVVAVWATEVVWAIFSLLPSQCKKDAPGFKDGTKLMYGALGAIVFAGVRVIDNLVGVCTQRKDLSTVFGSTAVRVVLVFLPELLAALSMIVAGLSSRNIRKHNHVAEKESMSA
;
A
#
# COMPACT_ATOMS: atom_id res chain seq x y z
N MET A 1 -26.24 11.95 -5.14
CA MET A 1 -24.85 12.41 -5.32
C MET A 1 -23.96 11.53 -4.46
N ASN A 2 -23.01 10.81 -5.07
CA ASN A 2 -22.10 9.94 -4.33
C ASN A 2 -21.05 10.80 -3.63
N GLY A 3 -21.29 11.16 -2.36
CA GLY A 3 -20.37 11.94 -1.52
C GLY A 3 -18.99 11.31 -1.29
N LEU A 4 -18.77 10.09 -1.82
CA LEU A 4 -17.52 9.37 -1.78
C LEU A 4 -16.39 10.11 -2.51
N PHE A 5 -16.62 10.65 -3.71
CA PHE A 5 -15.56 11.32 -4.47
C PHE A 5 -15.10 12.64 -3.81
N PRO A 6 -16.00 13.54 -3.35
CA PRO A 6 -15.60 14.69 -2.56
C PRO A 6 -14.88 14.32 -1.25
N ALA A 7 -15.32 13.26 -0.56
CA ALA A 7 -14.68 12.79 0.67
C ALA A 7 -13.26 12.26 0.42
N ASP A 8 -13.07 11.43 -0.61
CA ASP A 8 -11.76 10.92 -1.04
C ASP A 8 -10.81 12.09 -1.34
N LEU A 9 -11.27 13.04 -2.17
CA LEU A 9 -10.50 14.23 -2.49
C LEU A 9 -10.09 15.03 -1.25
N ALA A 10 -11.04 15.35 -0.36
CA ALA A 10 -10.80 16.17 0.82
C ALA A 10 -9.81 15.49 1.80
N VAL A 11 -10.00 14.20 2.05
CA VAL A 11 -9.16 13.44 2.98
C VAL A 11 -7.74 13.32 2.46
N TYR A 12 -7.54 12.94 1.20
CA TYR A 12 -6.17 12.76 0.68
C TYR A 12 -5.46 14.10 0.44
N LEU A 13 -6.17 15.20 0.15
CA LEU A 13 -5.58 16.55 0.21
C LEU A 13 -5.10 16.90 1.62
N PHE A 14 -5.88 16.56 2.65
CA PHE A 14 -5.52 16.81 4.04
C PHE A 14 -4.34 15.94 4.51
N LEU A 15 -4.26 14.68 4.08
CA LEU A 15 -3.18 13.77 4.46
C LEU A 15 -1.86 14.06 3.75
N THR A 16 -1.88 14.61 2.54
CA THR A 16 -0.68 14.84 1.72
C THR A 16 0.41 15.65 2.43
N PRO A 17 0.13 16.77 3.13
CA PRO A 17 1.13 17.48 3.92
C PRO A 17 1.82 16.61 4.98
N PHE A 18 1.09 15.72 5.65
CA PHE A 18 1.67 14.80 6.62
C PHE A 18 2.59 13.77 5.95
N VAL A 19 2.18 13.23 4.80
CA VAL A 19 3.02 12.30 4.02
C VAL A 19 4.30 12.98 3.55
N LEU A 20 4.22 14.23 3.06
CA LEU A 20 5.39 15.02 2.68
C LEU A 20 6.34 15.28 3.85
N TYR A 21 5.80 15.59 5.03
CA TYR A 21 6.59 15.79 6.23
C TYR A 21 7.32 14.50 6.67
N VAL A 22 6.62 13.35 6.63
CA VAL A 22 7.22 12.05 6.94
C VAL A 22 8.29 11.66 5.91
N TYR A 23 7.98 11.83 4.62
CA TYR A 23 8.93 11.64 3.52
C TYR A 23 10.24 12.40 3.76
N TRP A 24 10.11 13.69 4.10
CA TRP A 24 11.27 14.54 4.40
C TRP A 24 12.03 14.10 5.67
N SER A 25 11.33 13.60 6.68
CA SER A 25 11.92 13.15 7.94
C SER A 25 12.77 11.90 7.75
N HIS A 26 12.28 10.93 6.97
CA HIS A 26 12.91 9.62 6.75
C HIS A 26 13.97 9.61 5.63
N ARG A 27 13.91 10.53 4.65
CA ARG A 27 14.90 10.71 3.56
C ARG A 27 15.21 9.39 2.81
N TRP A 28 16.48 9.14 2.48
CA TRP A 28 16.93 8.07 1.58
C TRP A 28 16.56 6.66 2.03
N VAL A 29 16.55 6.38 3.34
CA VAL A 29 16.23 5.04 3.86
C VAL A 29 14.73 4.75 3.74
N GLY A 30 13.89 5.77 3.88
CA GLY A 30 12.44 5.67 3.70
C GLY A 30 11.95 6.01 2.30
N TRP A 31 12.82 6.13 1.30
CA TRP A 31 12.42 6.59 -0.02
C TRP A 31 11.28 5.72 -0.62
N MET A 32 11.41 4.39 -0.51
CA MET A 32 10.45 3.44 -1.05
C MET A 32 9.04 3.54 -0.42
N PRO A 33 8.85 3.45 0.91
CA PRO A 33 7.51 3.56 1.51
C PRO A 33 6.85 4.90 1.22
N TRP A 34 7.58 5.99 1.44
CA TRP A 34 6.99 7.31 1.48
C TRP A 34 6.74 7.88 0.07
N THR A 35 7.57 7.55 -0.93
CA THR A 35 7.26 7.88 -2.34
C THR A 35 6.02 7.14 -2.81
N ASN A 36 5.90 5.84 -2.53
CA ASN A 36 4.73 5.08 -2.94
C ASN A 36 3.46 5.56 -2.22
N LEU A 37 3.54 5.92 -0.94
CA LEU A 37 2.40 6.51 -0.22
C LEU A 37 2.00 7.89 -0.78
N LEU A 38 2.97 8.69 -1.24
CA LEU A 38 2.69 9.95 -1.91
C LEU A 38 2.02 9.74 -3.27
N VAL A 39 2.52 8.79 -4.08
CA VAL A 39 1.89 8.39 -5.35
C VAL A 39 0.46 7.91 -5.10
N PHE A 40 0.23 7.12 -4.06
CA PHE A 40 -1.10 6.70 -3.64
C PHE A 40 -2.01 7.90 -3.38
N CYS A 41 -1.58 8.88 -2.58
CA CYS A 41 -2.35 10.09 -2.32
C CYS A 41 -2.66 10.88 -3.60
N ILE A 42 -1.70 10.99 -4.53
CA ILE A 42 -1.90 11.67 -5.82
C ILE A 42 -2.96 10.95 -6.66
N VAL A 43 -2.87 9.62 -6.77
CA VAL A 43 -3.86 8.81 -7.50
C VAL A 43 -5.25 9.01 -6.92
N ARG A 44 -5.38 9.12 -5.59
CA ARG A 44 -6.64 9.40 -4.90
C ARG A 44 -7.18 10.80 -5.17
N ILE A 45 -6.34 11.81 -5.09
CA ILE A 45 -6.72 13.19 -5.39
C ILE A 45 -7.22 13.30 -6.83
N VAL A 46 -6.52 12.70 -7.79
CA VAL A 46 -6.93 12.69 -9.19
C VAL A 46 -8.22 11.89 -9.40
N GLY A 47 -8.35 10.72 -8.77
CA GLY A 47 -9.56 9.89 -8.82
C GLY A 47 -10.78 10.60 -8.22
N GLY A 48 -10.62 11.23 -7.07
CA GLY A 48 -11.64 12.05 -6.41
C GLY A 48 -12.03 13.25 -7.27
N ALA A 49 -11.08 14.04 -7.75
CA ALA A 49 -11.35 15.21 -8.58
C ALA A 49 -12.08 14.86 -9.89
N THR A 50 -11.66 13.76 -10.55
CA THR A 50 -12.32 13.28 -11.77
C THR A 50 -13.74 12.78 -11.47
N GLY A 51 -13.95 12.04 -10.38
CA GLY A 51 -15.26 11.56 -9.97
C GLY A 51 -16.23 12.65 -9.48
N VAL A 52 -15.72 13.76 -8.94
CA VAL A 52 -16.54 14.95 -8.64
C VAL A 52 -17.05 15.60 -9.92
N LYS A 53 -16.21 15.69 -10.96
CA LYS A 53 -16.58 16.26 -12.26
C LYS A 53 -17.51 15.34 -13.05
N ASP A 54 -17.23 14.04 -13.07
CA ASP A 54 -18.03 13.02 -13.75
C ASP A 54 -18.03 11.70 -12.96
N SER A 55 -19.12 11.50 -12.21
CA SER A 55 -19.31 10.31 -11.38
C SER A 55 -19.55 9.00 -12.17
N THR A 56 -19.76 9.08 -13.48
CA THR A 56 -19.96 7.91 -14.36
C THR A 56 -18.68 7.53 -15.14
N SER A 57 -17.62 8.31 -14.98
CA SER A 57 -16.37 8.11 -15.70
C SER A 57 -15.76 6.74 -15.42
N ILE A 58 -15.58 5.94 -16.48
CA ILE A 58 -14.81 4.68 -16.44
C ILE A 58 -13.39 4.95 -15.93
N ALA A 59 -12.82 6.12 -16.27
CA ALA A 59 -11.50 6.52 -15.78
C ALA A 59 -11.47 6.64 -14.25
N ALA A 60 -12.50 7.21 -13.62
CA ALA A 60 -12.56 7.31 -12.16
C ALA A 60 -12.59 5.92 -11.48
N ASN A 61 -13.32 4.97 -12.07
CA ASN A 61 -13.40 3.59 -11.57
C ASN A 61 -12.08 2.81 -11.78
N VAL A 62 -11.40 3.01 -12.91
CA VAL A 62 -10.09 2.41 -13.18
C VAL A 62 -9.02 3.01 -12.27
N ILE A 63 -9.02 4.33 -12.05
CA ILE A 63 -8.10 5.03 -11.15
C ILE A 63 -8.27 4.53 -9.69
N SER A 64 -9.51 4.27 -9.26
CA SER A 64 -9.81 3.67 -7.96
C SER A 64 -9.25 2.24 -7.81
N GLY A 65 -9.20 1.46 -8.91
CA GLY A 65 -8.54 0.16 -8.95
C GLY A 65 -7.01 0.24 -8.94
N ILE A 66 -6.43 1.24 -9.62
CA ILE A 66 -4.98 1.49 -9.71
C ILE A 66 -4.40 1.90 -8.36
N GLY A 67 -5.18 2.55 -7.49
CA GLY A 67 -4.70 3.02 -6.18
C GLY A 67 -4.19 1.91 -5.25
N MET A 68 -4.54 0.64 -5.43
CA MET A 68 -4.07 -0.42 -4.53
C MET A 68 -2.57 -0.70 -4.64
N SER A 69 -1.97 -0.54 -5.83
CA SER A 69 -0.57 -0.88 -6.02
C SER A 69 0.42 0.06 -5.35
N PRO A 70 0.32 1.40 -5.46
CA PRO A 70 1.20 2.25 -4.69
C PRO A 70 0.99 2.06 -3.18
N LEU A 71 -0.20 1.67 -2.71
CA LEU A 71 -0.41 1.37 -1.29
C LEU A 71 0.35 0.10 -0.86
N LEU A 72 0.25 -1.01 -1.61
CA LEU A 72 0.98 -2.25 -1.29
C LEU A 72 2.50 -2.06 -1.41
N LEU A 73 2.98 -1.38 -2.45
CA LEU A 73 4.40 -1.03 -2.56
C LEU A 73 4.88 -0.10 -1.43
N ALA A 74 4.00 0.76 -0.92
CA ALA A 74 4.31 1.57 0.25
C ALA A 74 4.46 0.70 1.51
N ILE A 75 3.58 -0.30 1.67
CA ILE A 75 3.64 -1.28 2.77
C ILE A 75 4.91 -2.12 2.70
N ASP A 76 5.26 -2.68 1.52
CA ASP A 76 6.51 -3.41 1.32
C ASP A 76 7.73 -2.56 1.65
N GLY A 77 7.76 -1.31 1.17
CA GLY A 77 8.79 -0.35 1.52
C GLY A 77 8.89 -0.09 3.03
N LEU A 78 7.75 -0.06 3.73
CA LEU A 78 7.70 0.21 5.17
C LEU A 78 8.21 -0.99 5.97
N LEU A 79 7.88 -2.22 5.54
CA LEU A 79 8.46 -3.44 6.08
C LEU A 79 9.98 -3.47 5.88
N HIS A 80 10.45 -3.10 4.70
CA HIS A 80 11.88 -3.06 4.41
C HIS A 80 12.61 -2.04 5.29
N GLU A 81 12.07 -0.83 5.42
CA GLU A 81 12.61 0.20 6.32
C GLU A 81 12.62 -0.28 7.78
N ALA A 82 11.52 -0.86 8.25
CA ALA A 82 11.43 -1.40 9.61
C ALA A 82 12.47 -2.49 9.87
N ARG A 83 12.71 -3.40 8.92
CA ARG A 83 13.73 -4.46 9.02
C ARG A 83 15.15 -3.89 9.02
N TYR A 84 15.42 -2.90 8.16
CA TYR A 84 16.72 -2.25 8.10
C TYR A 84 17.14 -1.74 9.48
N TYR A 85 16.21 -1.11 10.22
CA TYR A 85 16.49 -0.60 11.56
C TYR A 85 16.44 -1.66 12.69
N ARG A 86 15.69 -2.75 12.52
CA ARG A 86 15.59 -3.83 13.51
C ARG A 86 16.67 -4.90 13.39
N HIS A 87 17.26 -5.06 12.20
CA HIS A 87 18.28 -6.08 11.93
C HIS A 87 19.30 -5.57 10.90
N PRO A 88 20.28 -4.74 11.30
CA PRO A 88 21.23 -4.12 10.37
C PRO A 88 22.10 -5.12 9.60
N GLU A 89 22.35 -6.29 10.16
CA GLU A 89 23.18 -7.36 9.58
C GLU A 89 22.38 -8.34 8.69
N HIS A 90 21.17 -7.97 8.26
CA HIS A 90 20.38 -8.82 7.38
C HIS A 90 21.05 -9.01 6.01
N SER A 91 20.74 -10.15 5.37
CA SER A 91 21.19 -10.42 4.00
C SER A 91 20.55 -9.44 3.01
N VAL A 92 21.31 -8.42 2.59
CA VAL A 92 20.88 -7.39 1.61
C VAL A 92 20.42 -8.02 0.30
N LEU A 93 21.03 -9.14 -0.12
CA LEU A 93 20.65 -9.87 -1.33
C LEU A 93 19.21 -10.40 -1.26
N LEU A 94 18.84 -11.07 -0.15
CA LEU A 94 17.49 -11.60 0.03
C LEU A 94 16.45 -10.48 0.02
N SER A 95 16.72 -9.38 0.73
CA SER A 95 15.81 -8.23 0.75
C SER A 95 15.61 -7.62 -0.65
N ARG A 96 16.68 -7.52 -1.45
CA ARG A 96 16.60 -7.04 -2.84
C ARG A 96 15.79 -8.00 -3.73
N ILE A 97 15.99 -9.31 -3.59
CA ILE A 97 15.23 -10.31 -4.34
C ILE A 97 13.74 -10.19 -4.02
N VAL A 98 13.39 -10.06 -2.74
CA VAL A 98 11.99 -9.90 -2.31
C VAL A 98 11.37 -8.64 -2.90
N ILE A 99 12.05 -7.49 -2.83
CA ILE A 99 11.57 -6.24 -3.43
C ILE A 99 11.32 -6.39 -4.94
N VAL A 100 12.28 -6.97 -5.68
CA VAL A 100 12.17 -7.15 -7.13
C VAL A 100 11.02 -8.11 -7.47
N ALA A 101 10.88 -9.19 -6.71
CA ALA A 101 9.81 -10.15 -6.89
C ALA A 101 8.43 -9.53 -6.63
N ILE A 102 8.27 -8.82 -5.50
CA ILE A 102 7.00 -8.14 -5.14
C ILE A 102 6.65 -7.09 -6.18
N THR A 103 7.61 -6.24 -6.57
CA THR A 103 7.39 -5.19 -7.57
C THR A 103 7.02 -5.78 -8.94
N GLY A 104 7.72 -6.83 -9.36
CA GLY A 104 7.45 -7.54 -10.62
C GLY A 104 6.08 -8.21 -10.65
N LEU A 105 5.73 -8.95 -9.59
CA LEU A 105 4.40 -9.58 -9.45
C LEU A 105 3.29 -8.53 -9.41
N MET A 106 3.49 -7.44 -8.68
CA MET A 106 2.54 -6.32 -8.62
C MET A 106 2.32 -5.70 -10.00
N GLY A 107 3.40 -5.42 -10.74
CA GLY A 107 3.33 -4.89 -12.11
C GLY A 107 2.56 -5.82 -13.05
N ALA A 108 2.83 -7.12 -13.00
CA ALA A 108 2.12 -8.12 -13.80
C ALA A 108 0.62 -8.21 -13.42
N GLY A 109 0.32 -8.26 -12.12
CA GLY A 109 -1.06 -8.31 -11.61
C GLY A 109 -1.88 -7.10 -12.03
N LEU A 110 -1.30 -5.90 -11.97
CA LEU A 110 -1.93 -4.67 -12.46
C LEU A 110 -2.13 -4.67 -13.95
N GLY A 111 -1.11 -5.02 -14.73
CA GLY A 111 -1.18 -5.02 -16.20
C GLY A 111 -2.34 -5.88 -16.70
N LEU A 112 -2.46 -7.09 -16.14
CA LEU A 112 -3.56 -8.01 -16.45
C LEU A 112 -4.92 -7.49 -15.95
N SER A 113 -4.97 -6.93 -14.73
CA SER A 113 -6.23 -6.41 -14.15
C SER A 113 -6.78 -5.21 -14.91
N ILE A 114 -5.92 -4.25 -15.25
CA ILE A 114 -6.32 -3.03 -15.96
C ILE A 114 -6.69 -3.37 -17.40
N GLY A 115 -5.84 -4.15 -18.09
CA GLY A 115 -6.10 -4.58 -19.46
C GLY A 115 -7.43 -5.32 -19.60
N GLY A 116 -7.66 -6.30 -18.72
CA GLY A 116 -8.91 -7.07 -18.72
C GLY A 116 -10.13 -6.26 -18.31
N SER A 117 -10.05 -5.50 -17.21
CA SER A 117 -11.21 -4.73 -16.71
C SER A 117 -11.63 -3.62 -17.67
N LEU A 118 -10.70 -2.96 -18.36
CA LEU A 118 -11.03 -1.89 -19.30
C LEU A 118 -11.89 -2.39 -20.47
N GLN A 119 -11.53 -3.54 -21.05
CA GLN A 119 -12.31 -4.14 -22.15
C GLN A 119 -13.71 -4.55 -21.68
N VAL A 120 -13.80 -5.13 -20.48
CA VAL A 120 -15.07 -5.50 -19.86
C VAL A 120 -15.95 -4.27 -19.59
N TYR A 121 -15.39 -3.18 -19.07
CA TYR A 121 -16.15 -1.94 -18.83
C TYR A 121 -16.62 -1.25 -20.11
N GLN A 122 -15.87 -1.37 -21.20
CA GLN A 122 -16.26 -0.82 -22.50
C GLN A 122 -17.33 -1.66 -23.22
N GLY A 123 -17.79 -2.76 -22.62
CA GLY A 123 -18.76 -3.66 -23.25
C GLY A 123 -18.19 -4.49 -24.40
N LYS A 124 -16.86 -4.48 -24.59
CA LYS A 124 -16.12 -5.24 -25.61
C LYS A 124 -15.43 -6.48 -25.04
N GLY A 125 -15.60 -6.74 -23.75
CA GLY A 125 -14.89 -7.78 -23.02
C GLY A 125 -15.23 -9.18 -23.52
N THR A 126 -14.19 -9.95 -23.80
CA THR A 126 -14.28 -11.38 -24.09
C THR A 126 -14.10 -12.20 -22.81
N SER A 127 -14.36 -13.51 -22.88
CA SER A 127 -14.03 -14.44 -21.79
C SER A 127 -12.54 -14.40 -21.41
N SER A 128 -11.65 -14.11 -22.36
CA SER A 128 -10.21 -13.97 -22.11
C SER A 128 -9.91 -12.71 -21.29
N ASP A 129 -10.59 -11.59 -21.54
CA ASP A 129 -10.38 -10.34 -20.81
C ASP A 129 -10.85 -10.47 -19.35
N LEU A 130 -11.98 -11.17 -19.15
CA LEU A 130 -12.45 -11.50 -17.82
C LEU A 130 -11.47 -12.44 -17.09
N LEU A 131 -10.89 -13.41 -17.80
CA LEU A 131 -9.85 -14.27 -17.24
C LEU A 131 -8.62 -13.47 -16.84
N HIS A 132 -8.13 -12.56 -17.70
CA HIS A 132 -7.01 -11.67 -17.37
C HIS A 132 -7.30 -10.83 -16.13
N TRP A 133 -8.52 -10.31 -15.98
CA TRP A 133 -8.90 -9.55 -14.80
C TRP A 133 -8.90 -10.42 -13.52
N LYS A 134 -9.42 -11.65 -13.59
CA LYS A 134 -9.40 -12.62 -12.48
C LYS A 134 -7.97 -12.99 -12.08
N VAL A 135 -7.13 -13.33 -13.06
CA VAL A 135 -5.72 -13.70 -12.84
C VAL A 135 -4.95 -12.53 -12.26
N GLY A 136 -5.11 -11.33 -12.82
CA GLY A 136 -4.48 -10.13 -12.30
C GLY A 136 -4.87 -9.84 -10.85
N SER A 137 -6.16 -9.96 -10.51
CA SER A 137 -6.65 -9.78 -9.14
C SER A 137 -6.09 -10.84 -8.19
N GLY A 138 -5.98 -12.09 -8.66
CA GLY A 138 -5.34 -13.18 -7.91
C GLY A 138 -3.85 -12.94 -7.66
N LEU A 139 -3.12 -12.37 -8.62
CA LEU A 139 -1.72 -12.00 -8.44
C LEU A 139 -1.55 -10.89 -7.39
N VAL A 140 -2.45 -9.89 -7.36
CA VAL A 140 -2.42 -8.85 -6.32
C VAL A 140 -2.65 -9.46 -4.93
N VAL A 141 -3.53 -10.45 -4.80
CA VAL A 141 -3.75 -11.20 -3.55
C VAL A 141 -2.49 -11.99 -3.16
N ALA A 142 -1.80 -12.61 -4.11
CA ALA A 142 -0.55 -13.31 -3.86
C ALA A 142 0.57 -12.36 -3.38
N VAL A 143 0.65 -11.14 -3.92
CA VAL A 143 1.58 -10.11 -3.42
C VAL A 143 1.27 -9.76 -1.97
N TRP A 144 0.01 -9.45 -1.67
CA TRP A 144 -0.41 -9.16 -0.29
C TRP A 144 -0.10 -10.33 0.66
N ALA A 145 -0.38 -11.57 0.26
CA ALA A 145 -0.07 -12.75 1.07
C ALA A 145 1.45 -12.90 1.30
N THR A 146 2.26 -12.57 0.30
CA THR A 146 3.72 -12.56 0.42
C THR A 146 4.18 -11.50 1.42
N GLU A 147 3.60 -10.30 1.40
CA GLU A 147 3.87 -9.24 2.39
C GLU A 147 3.48 -9.68 3.81
N VAL A 148 2.35 -10.37 4.00
CA VAL A 148 1.94 -10.95 5.29
C VAL A 148 3.00 -11.94 5.79
N VAL A 149 3.39 -12.89 4.95
CA VAL A 149 4.41 -13.89 5.31
C VAL A 149 5.74 -13.20 5.64
N TRP A 150 6.12 -12.19 4.86
CA TRP A 150 7.34 -11.43 5.07
C TRP A 150 7.31 -10.61 6.36
N ALA A 151 6.17 -10.02 6.71
CA ALA A 151 5.98 -9.30 7.96
C ALA A 151 6.10 -10.24 9.17
N ILE A 152 5.44 -11.41 9.12
CA ILE A 152 5.52 -12.44 10.17
C ILE A 152 6.95 -12.94 10.33
N PHE A 153 7.62 -13.27 9.21
CA PHE A 153 9.02 -13.67 9.22
C PHE A 153 9.90 -12.60 9.88
N SER A 154 9.64 -11.33 9.60
CA SER A 154 10.36 -10.19 10.17
C SER A 154 10.08 -9.93 11.65
N LEU A 155 9.06 -10.57 12.23
CA LEU A 155 8.79 -10.52 13.67
C LEU A 155 9.53 -11.61 14.45
N LEU A 156 10.07 -12.64 13.76
CA LEU A 156 10.75 -13.74 14.42
C LEU A 156 11.93 -13.24 15.28
N PRO A 157 12.20 -13.85 16.45
CA PRO A 157 13.32 -13.45 17.32
C PRO A 157 14.67 -13.46 16.61
N SER A 158 14.87 -14.41 15.69
CA SER A 158 16.09 -14.54 14.87
C SER A 158 16.27 -13.42 13.85
N GLN A 159 15.23 -12.63 13.59
CA GLN A 159 15.24 -11.53 12.61
C GLN A 159 15.29 -10.17 13.30
N CYS A 160 15.69 -10.11 14.58
CA CYS A 160 15.81 -8.86 15.31
C CYS A 160 17.03 -8.81 16.22
N LYS A 161 17.68 -7.64 16.28
CA LYS A 161 18.77 -7.35 17.20
C LYS A 161 18.28 -6.25 18.15
N LYS A 162 17.88 -6.64 19.36
CA LYS A 162 17.28 -5.71 20.34
C LYS A 162 18.23 -4.59 20.75
N ASP A 163 19.53 -4.84 20.66
CA ASP A 163 20.60 -3.88 20.96
C ASP A 163 20.85 -2.89 19.81
N ALA A 164 20.17 -3.04 18.67
CA ALA A 164 20.32 -2.10 17.57
C ALA A 164 19.72 -0.73 17.95
N PRO A 165 20.44 0.38 17.68
CA PRO A 165 20.00 1.71 18.09
C PRO A 165 18.67 2.16 17.45
N GLY A 166 18.37 1.66 16.27
CA GLY A 166 17.09 1.86 15.58
C GLY A 166 15.96 0.90 15.99
N PHE A 167 16.19 -0.06 16.90
CA PHE A 167 15.23 -1.14 17.17
C PHE A 167 13.85 -0.65 17.63
N LYS A 168 13.80 0.30 18.55
CA LYS A 168 12.53 0.82 19.10
C LYS A 168 11.69 1.53 18.03
N ASP A 169 12.32 2.42 17.27
CA ASP A 169 11.62 3.19 16.23
C ASP A 169 11.30 2.31 15.00
N GLY A 170 12.18 1.38 14.62
CA GLY A 170 11.92 0.38 13.58
C GLY A 170 10.79 -0.59 13.96
N THR A 171 10.61 -0.87 15.25
CA THR A 171 9.48 -1.67 15.75
C THR A 171 8.15 -0.91 15.63
N LYS A 172 8.14 0.41 15.84
CA LYS A 172 6.93 1.23 15.57
C LYS A 172 6.55 1.19 14.10
N LEU A 173 7.53 1.29 13.20
CA LEU A 173 7.33 1.13 11.76
C LEU A 173 6.76 -0.25 11.41
N MET A 174 7.29 -1.32 12.01
CA MET A 174 6.77 -2.68 11.82
C MET A 174 5.30 -2.80 12.25
N TYR A 175 4.91 -2.28 13.41
CA TYR A 175 3.52 -2.30 13.84
C TYR A 175 2.61 -1.45 12.94
N GLY A 176 3.10 -0.32 12.43
CA GLY A 176 2.41 0.46 11.40
C GLY A 176 2.16 -0.35 10.14
N ALA A 177 3.18 -1.07 9.65
CA ALA A 177 3.07 -1.94 8.49
C ALA A 177 2.08 -3.08 8.71
N LEU A 178 2.10 -3.74 9.89
CA LEU A 178 1.14 -4.79 10.22
C LEU A 178 -0.30 -4.27 10.22
N GLY A 179 -0.53 -3.09 10.81
CA GLY A 179 -1.83 -2.44 10.75
C GLY A 179 -2.26 -2.17 9.30
N ALA A 180 -1.37 -1.61 8.48
CA ALA A 180 -1.63 -1.33 7.08
C ALA A 180 -1.97 -2.58 6.27
N ILE A 181 -1.23 -3.68 6.47
CA ILE A 181 -1.43 -4.97 5.79
C ILE A 181 -2.81 -5.55 6.07
N VAL A 182 -3.29 -5.46 7.31
CA VAL A 182 -4.62 -5.98 7.68
C VAL A 182 -5.72 -5.23 6.92
N PHE A 183 -5.65 -3.90 6.91
CA PHE A 183 -6.64 -3.09 6.20
C PHE A 183 -6.53 -3.22 4.68
N ALA A 184 -5.31 -3.27 4.14
CA ALA A 184 -5.09 -3.56 2.72
C ALA A 184 -5.65 -4.94 2.32
N GLY A 185 -5.57 -5.93 3.22
CA GLY A 185 -6.13 -7.27 3.00
C GLY A 185 -7.63 -7.25 2.76
N VAL A 186 -8.40 -6.49 3.55
CA VAL A 186 -9.86 -6.32 3.35
C VAL A 186 -10.14 -5.86 1.92
N ARG A 187 -9.43 -4.84 1.46
CA ARG A 187 -9.59 -4.23 0.15
C ARG A 187 -9.24 -5.18 -1.00
N VAL A 188 -8.14 -5.92 -0.87
CA VAL A 188 -7.63 -6.84 -1.90
C VAL A 188 -8.54 -8.08 -2.03
N ILE A 189 -9.02 -8.60 -0.90
CA ILE A 189 -9.97 -9.73 -0.88
C ILE A 189 -11.31 -9.32 -1.47
N ASP A 190 -11.84 -8.15 -1.09
CA ASP A 190 -13.09 -7.62 -1.66
C ASP A 190 -12.99 -7.47 -3.19
N ASN A 191 -11.86 -6.94 -3.69
CA ASN A 191 -11.61 -6.86 -5.11
C ASN A 191 -11.68 -8.23 -5.79
N LEU A 192 -10.99 -9.24 -5.23
CA LEU A 192 -10.99 -10.59 -5.77
C LEU A 192 -12.41 -11.19 -5.79
N VAL A 193 -13.15 -11.06 -4.69
CA VAL A 193 -14.53 -11.56 -4.57
C VAL A 193 -15.42 -10.89 -5.61
N GLY A 194 -15.34 -9.57 -5.77
CA GLY A 194 -16.11 -8.84 -6.77
C GLY A 194 -15.85 -9.33 -8.20
N VAL A 195 -14.59 -9.56 -8.55
CA VAL A 195 -14.20 -10.05 -9.89
C VAL A 195 -14.55 -11.52 -10.10
N CYS A 196 -14.35 -12.38 -9.10
CA CYS A 196 -14.62 -13.81 -9.22
C CYS A 196 -16.13 -14.11 -9.25
N THR A 197 -16.93 -13.42 -8.44
CA THR A 197 -18.37 -13.68 -8.32
C THR A 197 -19.21 -12.96 -9.37
N GLN A 198 -18.66 -11.94 -10.05
CA GLN A 198 -19.38 -11.12 -11.03
C GLN A 198 -20.70 -10.51 -10.51
N ARG A 199 -20.84 -10.44 -9.18
CA ARG A 199 -22.01 -9.94 -8.49
C ARG A 199 -21.99 -8.41 -8.48
N LYS A 200 -22.97 -7.79 -9.15
CA LYS A 200 -23.05 -6.32 -9.29
C LYS A 200 -23.23 -5.61 -7.94
N ASP A 201 -23.87 -6.26 -6.98
CA ASP A 201 -24.11 -5.82 -5.61
C ASP A 201 -22.84 -5.75 -4.75
N LEU A 202 -21.84 -6.58 -5.04
CA LEU A 202 -20.53 -6.61 -4.36
C LEU A 202 -19.40 -6.02 -5.22
N SER A 203 -19.73 -5.50 -6.40
CA SER A 203 -18.72 -4.87 -7.24
C SER A 203 -18.23 -3.59 -6.57
N THR A 204 -16.93 -3.41 -6.44
CA THR A 204 -16.29 -2.15 -6.03
C THR A 204 -16.66 -0.96 -6.93
N VAL A 205 -17.26 -1.23 -8.10
CA VAL A 205 -17.62 -0.26 -9.15
C VAL A 205 -19.14 -0.14 -9.39
N PHE A 206 -19.94 -1.14 -9.03
CA PHE A 206 -21.41 -1.10 -9.17
C PHE A 206 -22.19 -1.38 -7.87
N GLY A 207 -21.49 -1.75 -6.81
CA GLY A 207 -22.05 -2.00 -5.49
C GLY A 207 -22.56 -0.70 -4.85
N SER A 208 -23.31 -0.89 -3.78
CA SER A 208 -23.93 0.22 -3.05
C SER A 208 -22.87 1.20 -2.52
N THR A 209 -23.27 2.46 -2.31
CA THR A 209 -22.38 3.48 -1.73
C THR A 209 -21.81 3.03 -0.38
N ALA A 210 -22.60 2.29 0.41
CA ALA A 210 -22.15 1.75 1.69
C ALA A 210 -21.02 0.71 1.52
N VAL A 211 -21.14 -0.21 0.56
CA VAL A 211 -20.10 -1.21 0.25
C VAL A 211 -18.80 -0.51 -0.16
N ARG A 212 -18.88 0.50 -1.03
CA ARG A 212 -17.70 1.26 -1.48
C ARG A 212 -17.04 2.06 -0.35
N VAL A 213 -17.83 2.64 0.55
CA VAL A 213 -17.28 3.34 1.72
C VAL A 213 -16.56 2.36 2.64
N VAL A 214 -17.19 1.23 2.96
CA VAL A 214 -16.71 0.30 3.99
C VAL A 214 -15.61 -0.64 3.50
N LEU A 215 -15.66 -1.09 2.25
CA LEU A 215 -14.73 -2.10 1.70
C LEU A 215 -13.65 -1.51 0.80
N VAL A 216 -13.85 -0.29 0.29
CA VAL A 216 -12.85 0.40 -0.54
C VAL A 216 -12.20 1.54 0.22
N PHE A 217 -12.95 2.61 0.49
CA PHE A 217 -12.39 3.84 1.04
C PHE A 217 -11.84 3.69 2.45
N LEU A 218 -12.61 3.09 3.37
CA LEU A 218 -12.23 3.00 4.77
C LEU A 218 -10.98 2.16 5.01
N PRO A 219 -10.82 0.95 4.44
CA PRO A 219 -9.61 0.15 4.66
C PRO A 219 -8.36 0.85 4.09
N GLU A 220 -8.49 1.49 2.93
CA GLU A 220 -7.38 2.21 2.31
C GLU A 220 -6.97 3.46 3.12
N LEU A 221 -7.94 4.19 3.67
CA LEU A 221 -7.71 5.30 4.58
C LEU A 221 -7.02 4.83 5.87
N LEU A 222 -7.52 3.76 6.49
CA LEU A 222 -6.96 3.22 7.72
C LEU A 222 -5.53 2.69 7.50
N ALA A 223 -5.27 2.07 6.35
CA ALA A 223 -3.93 1.68 5.95
C ALA A 223 -3.00 2.90 5.86
N ALA A 224 -3.37 3.94 5.11
CA ALA A 224 -2.58 5.16 4.98
C ALA A 224 -2.34 5.85 6.35
N LEU A 225 -3.38 5.96 7.18
CA LEU A 225 -3.27 6.53 8.53
C LEU A 225 -2.31 5.73 9.41
N SER A 226 -2.38 4.40 9.38
CA SER A 226 -1.48 3.55 10.16
C SER A 226 0.00 3.77 9.78
N MET A 227 0.28 3.94 8.49
CA MET A 227 1.62 4.26 7.99
C MET A 227 2.07 5.66 8.41
N ILE A 228 1.19 6.67 8.28
CA ILE A 228 1.48 8.05 8.66
C ILE A 228 1.77 8.15 10.17
N VAL A 229 0.93 7.54 11.01
CA VAL A 229 1.13 7.53 12.47
C VAL A 229 2.46 6.87 12.84
N ALA A 230 2.79 5.74 12.20
CA ALA A 230 4.06 5.07 12.42
C ALA A 230 5.25 5.96 12.01
N GLY A 231 5.21 6.55 10.81
CA GLY A 231 6.25 7.45 10.30
C GLY A 231 6.45 8.69 11.16
N LEU A 232 5.37 9.33 11.61
CA LEU A 232 5.45 10.46 12.54
C LEU A 232 6.07 10.06 13.88
N SER A 233 5.73 8.86 14.37
CA SER A 233 6.24 8.32 15.64
C SER A 233 7.71 7.88 15.59
N SER A 234 8.24 7.62 14.39
CA SER A 234 9.63 7.23 14.12
C SER A 234 10.47 8.34 13.48
N ARG A 235 9.95 9.57 13.34
CA ARG A 235 10.61 10.67 12.59
C ARG A 235 12.06 10.99 13.01
N ASN A 236 12.46 10.64 14.23
CA ASN A 236 13.80 10.90 14.77
C ASN A 236 14.74 9.69 14.69
N ILE A 237 14.31 8.57 14.10
CA ILE A 237 15.08 7.31 14.04
C ILE A 237 16.50 7.50 13.54
N ARG A 238 16.70 8.35 12.53
CA ARG A 238 18.03 8.63 11.97
C ARG A 238 18.95 9.38 12.94
N LYS A 239 18.41 10.30 13.75
CA LYS A 239 19.21 11.04 14.74
C LYS A 239 19.69 10.08 15.83
N HIS A 240 18.81 9.20 16.31
CA HIS A 240 19.17 8.19 17.30
C HIS A 240 20.23 7.22 16.77
N ASN A 241 20.08 6.77 15.52
CA ASN A 241 21.01 5.82 14.91
C ASN A 241 22.41 6.42 14.70
N HIS A 242 22.53 7.66 14.21
CA HIS A 242 23.83 8.31 14.01
C HIS A 242 24.56 8.64 15.32
N VAL A 243 23.82 8.98 16.38
CA VAL A 243 24.44 9.23 17.70
C VAL A 243 25.06 7.95 18.23
N ALA A 244 24.33 6.84 18.20
CA ALA A 244 24.83 5.55 18.65
C ALA A 244 26.01 5.02 17.81
N GLU A 245 25.99 5.22 16.49
CA GLU A 245 27.12 4.86 15.61
C GLU A 245 28.38 5.65 15.97
N LYS A 246 28.26 6.95 16.22
CA LYS A 246 29.38 7.80 16.66
C LYS A 246 29.94 7.37 18.01
N GLU A 247 29.09 7.07 18.99
CA GLU A 247 29.50 6.58 20.31
C GLU A 247 30.27 5.26 20.21
N SER A 248 29.82 4.34 19.36
CA SER A 248 30.49 3.04 19.14
C SER A 248 31.86 3.12 18.46
N MET A 249 32.12 4.17 17.67
CA MET A 249 33.42 4.39 17.03
C MET A 249 34.43 5.10 17.94
N SER A 250 33.95 5.70 19.03
CA SER A 250 34.79 6.44 20.00
C SER A 250 35.18 5.64 21.24
N ALA A 251 34.63 4.42 21.39
CA ALA A 251 34.91 3.48 22.47
C ALA A 251 35.89 2.40 22.00
#